data_AF-A0A1R1YSK1-F1
#
_entry.id   AF-A0A1R1YSK1-F1
#
_cell.length_a   1.000
_cell.length_b   1.000
_cell.length_c   1.000
_cell.angle_alpha   90.00
_cell.angle_beta   90.00
_cell.angle_gamma   90.00
#
_symmetry.space_group_name_H-M   'P 1'
#
loop_
_entity.id
_entity.type
_entity.pdbx_description
1 polymer ?
#
loop_
_entity_poly.entity_id
_entity_poly.type
_entity_poly.pdbx_seq_one_letter_code
_entity_poly.pdbx_strand_id
1 'polypeptide(L)' 'MASKRPLFPGDSEIDEIFQIFRILGTPTEETWPSVTSLPDYKPSFPKWQAQSLKDLLPKLCPDGIDLISVTIYS' A
#
# COMPACT_ATOMS: atom_id res chain seq x y z
N MET A 1 10.21 16.92 -2.53
CA MET A 1 9.70 15.55 -2.80
C MET A 1 10.54 14.57 -1.98
N ALA A 2 9.89 13.73 -1.16
CA ALA A 2 10.55 12.88 -0.16
C ALA A 2 11.30 11.67 -0.77
N SER A 3 10.67 10.99 -1.73
CA SER A 3 11.32 10.07 -2.65
C SER A 3 11.48 10.78 -4.00
N LYS A 4 12.66 10.73 -4.62
CA LYS A 4 12.85 11.20 -6.02
C LYS A 4 12.23 10.24 -7.05
N ARG A 5 11.33 9.35 -6.60
CA ARG A 5 10.68 8.28 -7.35
C ARG A 5 9.23 8.19 -6.89
N PRO A 6 8.29 7.89 -7.81
CA PRO A 6 6.89 7.64 -7.44
C PRO A 6 6.82 6.48 -6.44
N LEU A 7 5.89 6.60 -5.48
CA LEU A 7 5.70 5.60 -4.42
C LEU A 7 5.11 4.30 -4.99
N PHE A 8 4.26 4.44 -6.01
CA PHE A 8 3.63 3.33 -6.73
C PHE A 8 3.85 3.56 -8.24
N PRO A 9 4.97 3.12 -8.83
CA PRO A 9 5.13 3.14 -10.27
C PRO A 9 4.37 1.96 -10.86
N GLY A 10 3.09 2.17 -11.19
CA GLY A 10 2.28 1.19 -11.91
C GLY A 10 2.24 1.48 -13.41
N ASP A 11 2.40 0.45 -14.25
CA ASP A 11 2.27 0.58 -15.71
C ASP A 11 0.87 0.18 -16.24
N SER A 12 -0.03 -0.28 -15.34
CA SER A 12 -1.42 -0.66 -15.61
C SER A 12 -2.22 -0.65 -14.31
N GLU A 13 -3.55 -0.61 -14.37
CA GLU A 13 -4.41 -0.58 -13.16
C GLU A 13 -4.10 -1.73 -12.19
N ILE A 14 -3.99 -2.97 -12.71
CA ILE A 14 -3.65 -4.13 -11.88
C ILE A 14 -2.23 -4.06 -11.31
N ASP A 15 -1.30 -3.50 -12.06
CA ASP A 15 0.09 -3.36 -11.64
C ASP A 15 0.20 -2.30 -10.54
N GLU A 16 -0.53 -1.19 -10.66
CA GLU A 16 -0.62 -0.18 -9.62
C GLU A 16 -1.23 -0.73 -8.33
N ILE A 17 -2.31 -1.51 -8.42
CA ILE A 17 -2.89 -2.22 -7.27
C ILE A 17 -1.86 -3.15 -6.62
N PHE A 18 -1.11 -3.92 -7.41
CA PHE A 18 -0.08 -4.80 -6.88
C PHE A 18 1.07 -4.04 -6.24
N GLN A 19 1.48 -2.89 -6.78
CA GLN A 19 2.49 -2.04 -6.18
C GLN A 19 2.03 -1.48 -4.81
N ILE A 20 0.75 -1.12 -4.70
CA ILE A 20 0.14 -0.74 -3.42
C ILE A 20 0.19 -1.90 -2.43
N PHE A 21 -0.29 -3.09 -2.83
CA PHE A 21 -0.29 -4.26 -1.94
C PHE A 21 1.10 -4.73 -1.53
N ARG A 22 2.11 -4.55 -2.39
CA ARG A 22 3.51 -4.87 -2.05
C ARG A 22 4.06 -4.00 -0.91
N ILE A 23 3.62 -2.76 -0.82
CA ILE A 23 4.07 -1.80 0.20
C ILE A 23 3.19 -1.89 1.45
N LEU A 24 1.87 -1.88 1.28
CA LEU A 24 0.91 -1.81 2.39
C LEU A 24 0.44 -3.19 2.89
N GLY A 25 0.77 -4.26 2.17
CA GLY A 25 0.22 -5.59 2.37
C GLY A 25 -1.05 -5.82 1.55
N THR A 26 -1.34 -7.07 1.24
CA THR A 26 -2.61 -7.43 0.60
C THR A 26 -3.73 -7.30 1.64
N PRO A 27 -4.79 -6.51 1.36
CA PRO A 27 -5.86 -6.29 2.31
C PRO A 27 -6.59 -7.59 2.64
N THR A 28 -6.96 -7.75 3.90
CA THR A 28 -7.81 -8.83 4.40
C THR A 28 -9.12 -8.24 4.93
N GLU A 29 -10.11 -9.09 5.20
CA GLU A 29 -11.37 -8.66 5.83
C GLU A 29 -11.18 -8.02 7.22
N GLU A 30 -10.04 -8.26 7.88
CA GLU A 30 -9.69 -7.62 9.15
C GLU A 30 -9.21 -6.18 8.93
N THR A 31 -8.37 -5.96 7.91
CA THR A 31 -7.80 -4.64 7.63
C THR A 31 -8.71 -3.76 6.78
N TRP A 32 -9.50 -4.37 5.89
CA TRP A 32 -10.50 -3.72 5.03
C TRP A 32 -11.75 -4.60 4.94
N PRO A 33 -12.78 -4.33 5.76
CA PRO A 33 -14.02 -5.07 5.72
C PRO A 33 -14.69 -5.02 4.35
N SER A 34 -15.19 -6.17 3.89
CA SER A 34 -15.84 -6.37 2.58
C SER A 34 -14.93 -6.26 1.36
N VAL A 35 -13.61 -6.23 1.52
CA VAL A 35 -12.67 -6.19 0.38
C VAL A 35 -12.85 -7.39 -0.55
N THR A 36 -13.18 -8.56 0.00
CA THR A 36 -13.43 -9.79 -0.78
C THR A 36 -14.72 -9.74 -1.59
N SER A 37 -15.62 -8.81 -1.28
CA SER A 37 -16.89 -8.60 -1.98
C SER A 37 -16.80 -7.61 -3.14
N LEU A 38 -15.63 -6.96 -3.32
CA LEU A 38 -15.42 -6.04 -4.44
C LEU A 38 -15.40 -6.82 -5.77
N PRO A 39 -16.02 -6.29 -6.84
CA PRO A 39 -16.16 -7.00 -8.12
C PRO A 39 -14.81 -7.38 -8.76
N ASP A 40 -13.81 -6.53 -8.56
CA ASP A 40 -12.47 -6.68 -9.12
C ASP A 40 -11.49 -7.36 -8.15
N TYR A 41 -11.88 -7.61 -6.91
CA TYR A 41 -11.06 -8.38 -5.99
C TYR A 41 -11.06 -9.85 -6.38
N LYS A 42 -9.87 -10.42 -6.61
CA LYS A 42 -9.70 -11.84 -6.90
C LYS A 42 -9.00 -12.53 -5.73
N PRO A 43 -9.55 -13.63 -5.19
CA PRO A 43 -8.87 -14.44 -4.16
C PRO A 43 -7.53 -15.01 -4.64
N SER A 44 -7.29 -15.05 -5.96
CA SER A 44 -6.05 -15.46 -6.59
C SER A 44 -4.95 -14.38 -6.58
N PHE A 45 -5.23 -13.18 -6.08
CA PHE A 45 -4.20 -12.16 -5.93
C PHE A 45 -3.09 -12.62 -4.99
N PRO A 46 -1.81 -12.27 -5.28
CA PRO A 46 -0.72 -12.61 -4.39
C PRO A 46 -0.92 -11.97 -3.02
N LYS A 47 -0.50 -12.68 -1.97
CA LYS A 47 -0.57 -12.20 -0.59
C LYS A 47 0.79 -11.63 -0.19
N TRP A 48 0.88 -10.31 -0.10
CA TRP A 48 2.07 -9.59 0.37
C TRP A 48 1.91 -9.18 1.84
N GLN A 49 3.03 -9.18 2.55
CA GLN A 49 3.13 -8.62 3.90
C GLN A 49 3.44 -7.14 3.81
N ALA A 50 2.84 -6.35 4.72
CA ALA A 50 3.10 -4.92 4.78
C ALA A 50 4.58 -4.64 5.05
N GLN A 51 5.16 -3.70 4.29
CA GLN A 51 6.51 -3.21 4.50
C GLN A 51 6.49 -2.03 5.46
N SER A 52 7.57 -1.87 6.23
CA SER A 52 7.73 -0.70 7.08
C SER A 52 7.94 0.55 6.21
N LEU A 53 7.03 1.52 6.31
CA LEU A 53 7.16 2.81 5.62
C LEU A 53 8.46 3.55 6.00
N LYS A 54 9.02 3.28 7.20
CA LYS A 54 10.33 3.80 7.64
C LYS A 54 11.47 3.31 6.76
N ASP A 55 11.41 2.05 6.33
CA ASP A 55 12.44 1.44 5.48
C ASP A 55 12.31 1.93 4.03
N LEU A 56 11.08 2.21 3.59
CA LEU A 56 10.80 2.73 2.25
C LEU A 56 11.16 4.22 2.10
N LEU A 57 10.93 5.01 3.16
CA LEU A 57 11.16 6.45 3.19
C LEU A 57 12.15 6.83 4.31
N PRO A 58 13.42 6.38 4.25
CA PRO A 58 14.39 6.58 5.34
C PRO A 58 14.79 8.05 5.54
N LYS A 59 14.43 8.92 4.61
CA LYS A 59 14.70 10.38 4.65
C LYS A 59 13.53 11.19 5.21
N LEU A 60 12.40 10.54 5.50
CA LEU A 60 11.21 11.22 5.99
C LEU A 60 11.28 11.33 7.52
N CYS A 61 10.96 12.50 8.05
CA CYS A 61 10.90 12.70 9.50
C CYS A 61 9.79 11.85 10.12
N PRO A 62 9.88 11.52 11.43
CA PRO A 62 8.85 10.74 12.13
C PRO A 62 7.43 11.29 11.93
N ASP A 63 7.26 12.61 12.01
CA ASP A 63 5.97 13.27 11.81
C ASP A 63 5.43 13.11 10.38
N GLY A 64 6.32 13.05 9.39
CA GLY A 64 5.94 12.79 8.00
C GLY A 64 5.49 11.34 7.79
N ILE A 65 6.11 10.39 8.49
CA ILE A 65 5.73 8.97 8.44
C ILE A 65 4.38 8.77 9.12
N ASP A 66 4.15 9.45 10.24
CA ASP A 66 2.87 9.44 10.96
C ASP A 66 1.74 9.99 10.08
N LEU A 67 1.95 11.16 9.46
CA LEU A 67 0.98 11.75 8.55
C LEU A 67 0.63 10.83 7.37
N ILE A 68 1.63 10.18 6.76
CA ILE A 68 1.41 9.24 5.66
C ILE A 68 0.66 8.00 6.13
N SER A 69 1.02 7.47 7.31
CA SER A 69 0.32 6.31 7.89
C SER A 69 -1.17 6.65 8.08
N VAL A 70 -1.47 7.78 8.70
CA VAL A 70 -2.86 8.22 8.90
C VAL A 70 -3.59 8.42 7.57
N THR A 71 -2.95 9.04 6.57
CA THR A 71 -3.58 9.32 5.28
C THR A 71 -3.92 8.04 4.50
N ILE A 72 -3.10 6.99 4.64
CA ILE A 72 -3.27 5.73 3.90
C ILE A 72 -4.27 4.79 4.58
N TYR A 73 -4.40 4.87 5.91
CA TYR A 73 -5.31 4.01 6.69
C TYR A 73 -6.62 4.70 7.12
N SER A 74 -6.86 5.95 6.70
CA SER A 74 -8.08 6.72 7.01
C SER A 74 -9.24 6.50 6.04
#